data_AF-A0A3M8FP53-F1
#
_entry.id   AF-A0A3M8FP53-F1
#
_cell.length_a   1.000
_cell.length_b   1.000
_cell.length_c   1.000
_cell.angle_alpha   90.00
_cell.angle_beta   90.00
_cell.angle_gamma   90.00
#
_symmetry.space_group_name_H-M   'P 1'
#
loop_
_entity.id
_entity.type
_entity.pdbx_description
1 polymer ?
#
loop_
_entity_poly.entity_id
_entity_poly.type
_entity_poly.pdbx_seq_one_letter_code
_entity_poly.pdbx_strand_id
1 'polypeptide(L)'
;MDSIILKIISFFLVSGYIYLSWGHSIKIIRCAYLSSKRKKLHLTFTWLIPYLWVLITKDFVFIEEPQTMTKKKRDELLDEESGHFYESRKGFPGARR
;
A
#
# COMPACT_ATOMS: atom_id res chain seq x y z
N MET A 1 -5.93 9.67 15.04
CA MET A 1 -5.91 10.57 13.87
C MET A 1 -6.78 9.96 12.80
N ASP A 2 -7.81 10.66 12.33
CA ASP A 2 -8.75 10.11 11.36
C ASP A 2 -8.05 9.74 10.06
N SER A 3 -8.40 8.58 9.49
CA SER A 3 -7.84 8.09 8.23
C SER A 3 -7.95 9.12 7.08
N ILE A 4 -8.92 10.03 7.19
CA ILE A 4 -9.14 11.16 6.28
C ILE A 4 -8.02 12.20 6.38
N ILE A 5 -7.60 12.57 7.60
CA ILE A 5 -6.52 13.54 7.83
C ILE A 5 -5.20 13.01 7.26
N LEU A 6 -4.92 11.72 7.46
CA LEU A 6 -3.73 11.07 6.92
C LEU A 6 -3.72 11.09 5.37
N LYS A 7 -4.87 10.85 4.74
CA LYS A 7 -5.02 10.92 3.27
C LYS A 7 -4.81 12.33 2.73
N ILE A 8 -5.32 13.35 3.41
CA ILE A 8 -5.14 14.76 3.03
C ILE A 8 -3.67 15.16 3.11
N ILE A 9 -2.99 14.85 4.22
CA ILE A 9 -1.56 15.14 4.39
C ILE A 9 -0.74 14.43 3.30
N SER A 10 -1.05 13.16 3.03
CA SER A 10 -0.38 12.38 1.98
C SER A 10 -0.59 12.99 0.60
N PHE A 11 -1.80 13.47 0.29
CA PHE A 11 -2.09 14.16 -0.97
C PHE A 11 -1.26 15.44 -1.14
N PHE A 12 -1.14 16.26 -0.09
CA PHE A 12 -0.32 17.47 -0.12
C PHE A 12 1.18 17.17 -0.27
N LEU A 13 1.67 16.12 0.39
CA LEU A 13 3.06 15.68 0.23
C LEU A 13 3.36 15.22 -1.20
N VAL A 14 2.49 14.37 -1.77
CA VAL A 14 2.66 13.86 -3.14
C VAL A 14 2.56 14.99 -4.17
N SER A 15 1.57 15.87 -4.05
CA SER A 15 1.41 17.01 -4.96
C SER A 15 2.56 18.00 -4.88
N GLY A 16 3.05 18.32 -3.67
CA GLY A 16 4.24 19.15 -3.47
C GLY A 16 5.50 18.54 -4.09
N TYR A 17 5.69 17.22 -3.92
CA TYR A 17 6.80 16.50 -4.55
C TYR A 17 6.74 16.56 -6.08
N ILE A 18 5.57 16.34 -6.68
CA ILE A 18 5.37 16.42 -8.14
C ILE A 18 5.70 17.84 -8.64
N TYR A 19 5.23 18.87 -7.93
CA TYR A 19 5.49 20.26 -8.30
C TYR A 19 6.98 20.60 -8.32
N LEU A 20 7.72 20.21 -7.27
CA LEU A 20 9.17 20.42 -7.20
C LEU A 20 9.91 19.62 -8.28
N SER A 21 9.55 18.35 -8.46
CA SER A 21 10.15 17.46 -9.47
C SER A 21 9.94 17.99 -10.89
N TRP A 22 8.78 18.58 -11.16
CA TRP A 22 8.47 19.26 -12.42
C TRP A 22 9.37 20.48 -12.64
N GLY A 23 9.52 21.34 -11.63
CA GLY A 23 10.40 22.51 -11.68
C GLY A 23 11.87 22.14 -11.95
N HIS A 24 12.37 21.10 -11.29
CA HIS A 24 13.71 20.57 -11.53
C HIS A 24 13.86 19.99 -12.95
N SER A 25 12.85 19.26 -13.43
CA SER A 25 12.83 18.70 -14.79
C SER A 25 12.97 19.79 -15.85
N ILE A 26 12.24 20.90 -15.71
CA ILE A 26 12.33 22.04 -16.64
C ILE A 26 13.75 22.64 -16.63
N LYS A 27 14.34 22.85 -15.44
CA LYS A 27 15.71 23.39 -15.33
C LYS A 27 16.73 22.49 -16.02
N ILE A 28 16.60 21.17 -15.87
CA ILE A 28 17.50 20.18 -16.50
C ILE A 28 17.34 20.20 -18.03
N ILE A 29 16.12 20.28 -18.54
CA ILE A 29 15.85 20.34 -19.99
C ILE A 29 16.45 21.62 -20.60
N ARG A 30 16.24 22.76 -19.94
CA ARG A 30 16.73 24.08 -20.40
C ARG A 30 18.24 24.26 -20.27
N CYS A 31 18.94 23.41 -19.53
CA CYS A 31 20.38 23.53 -19.34
C CYS A 31 21.14 23.27 -20.66
N ALA A 32 21.86 24.27 -21.17
CA ALA A 32 22.60 24.17 -22.44
C ALA A 32 23.83 23.26 -22.35
N TYR A 33 24.43 23.14 -21.16
CA TYR A 33 25.69 22.43 -20.93
C TYR A 33 25.56 20.89 -20.86
N LEU A 34 24.33 20.38 -20.74
CA LEU A 34 24.10 18.94 -20.59
C LEU A 34 23.78 18.29 -21.95
N SER A 35 24.44 17.18 -22.27
CA SER A 35 24.10 16.39 -23.45
C SER A 35 22.71 15.77 -23.33
N SER A 36 22.03 15.56 -24.46
CA SER A 36 20.67 15.01 -24.49
C SER A 36 20.53 13.65 -23.81
N LYS A 37 21.59 12.82 -23.82
CA LYS A 37 21.61 11.53 -23.11
C LYS A 37 21.59 11.71 -21.59
N ARG A 38 22.38 12.67 -21.08
CA ARG A 38 22.43 12.99 -19.64
C ARG A 38 21.11 13.60 -19.14
N LYS A 39 20.46 14.43 -19.96
CA LYS A 39 19.12 14.98 -19.65
C LYS A 39 18.07 13.89 -19.51
N LYS A 40 18.04 12.93 -20.45
CA LYS A 40 17.14 11.79 -20.40
C LYS A 40 17.35 10.95 -19.14
N LEU A 41 18.59 10.59 -18.82
CA LEU A 41 18.90 9.84 -17.61
C LEU A 41 18.44 10.56 -16.34
N HIS A 42 18.72 11.87 -16.23
CA HIS A 42 18.28 12.64 -15.07
C HIS A 42 16.77 12.68 -14.92
N LEU A 43 16.04 12.90 -16.01
CA LEU A 43 14.58 12.80 -16.03
C LEU A 43 14.13 11.41 -15.58
N THR A 44 14.68 10.35 -16.16
CA THR A 44 14.33 8.97 -15.80
C THR A 44 14.56 8.72 -14.32
N PHE A 45 15.71 9.08 -13.76
CA PHE A 45 15.98 8.90 -12.33
C PHE A 45 15.04 9.72 -11.44
N THR A 46 14.73 10.97 -11.82
CA THR A 46 13.83 11.84 -11.04
C THR A 46 12.44 11.20 -10.87
N TRP A 47 11.93 10.57 -11.92
CA TRP A 47 10.63 9.89 -11.90
C TRP A 47 10.68 8.44 -11.40
N LEU A 48 11.84 7.79 -11.46
CA LEU A 48 12.02 6.41 -11.06
C LEU A 48 12.30 6.24 -9.56
N ILE A 49 12.95 7.22 -8.92
CA ILE A 49 13.15 7.26 -7.47
C ILE A 49 11.86 7.06 -6.66
N PRO A 50 10.75 7.79 -6.90
CA PRO A 50 9.52 7.61 -6.11
C PRO A 50 8.88 6.24 -6.37
N TYR A 51 9.00 5.69 -7.58
CA TYR A 51 8.53 4.35 -7.88
C TYR A 51 9.31 3.28 -7.11
N LEU A 52 10.65 3.39 -7.08
CA LEU A 52 11.51 2.51 -6.28
C LEU A 52 11.21 2.65 -4.79
N TRP A 53 10.97 3.87 -4.30
CA TRP A 53 10.61 4.11 -2.91
C TRP A 53 9.33 3.37 -2.51
N VAL A 54 8.28 3.42 -3.34
CA VAL A 54 7.05 2.66 -3.11
C VAL A 54 7.30 1.16 -3.15
N LEU A 55 8.11 0.68 -4.10
CA LEU A 55 8.44 -0.74 -4.19
C LEU A 55 9.22 -1.25 -2.98
N ILE A 56 10.09 -0.44 -2.38
CA ILE A 56 10.83 -0.81 -1.17
C ILE A 56 9.88 -0.73 0.02
N THR A 57 9.15 0.37 0.17
CA THR A 57 8.32 0.62 1.36
C THR A 57 7.04 -0.19 1.40
N LYS A 58 6.53 -0.71 0.27
CA LYS A 58 5.36 -1.61 0.28
C LYS A 58 5.60 -2.81 1.20
N ASP A 59 6.78 -3.41 1.17
CA ASP A 59 7.05 -4.63 1.94
C ASP A 59 7.22 -4.33 3.44
N PHE A 60 7.55 -3.08 3.80
CA PHE A 60 7.68 -2.63 5.20
C PHE A 60 6.38 -2.05 5.78
N VAL A 61 5.53 -1.43 4.94
CA VAL A 61 4.33 -0.72 5.37
C VAL A 61 3.08 -1.60 5.29
N PHE A 62 3.01 -2.55 4.36
CA PHE A 62 1.89 -3.50 4.25
C PHE A 62 2.02 -4.71 5.18
N ILE A 63 2.69 -4.57 6.32
CA ILE A 63 2.45 -5.43 7.49
C ILE A 63 1.16 -4.91 8.15
N GLU A 64 0.08 -4.79 7.38
CA GLU A 64 -1.25 -4.66 7.94
C GLU A 64 -1.65 -6.07 8.36
N GLU A 65 -1.90 -6.24 9.67
CA GLU A 65 -2.61 -7.38 10.18
C GLU A 65 -3.82 -7.68 9.29
N PRO A 66 -4.09 -8.94 8.95
CA PRO A 66 -5.20 -9.27 8.06
C PRO A 66 -6.51 -8.77 8.70
N GLN A 67 -7.03 -7.63 8.22
CA GLN A 67 -8.33 -7.09 8.63
C GLN A 67 -9.49 -8.04 8.30
N THR A 68 -9.23 -9.03 7.46
CA THR A 68 -10.12 -10.16 7.23
C THR A 68 -9.61 -11.36 8.01
N MET A 69 -10.36 -11.73 9.05
CA MET A 69 -10.16 -12.99 9.76
C MET A 69 -10.30 -14.13 8.73
N THR A 70 -9.17 -14.69 8.28
CA THR A 70 -9.20 -15.86 7.40
C THR A 70 -9.83 -17.02 8.17
N LYS A 71 -10.59 -17.88 7.50
CA LYS A 71 -11.22 -19.06 8.12
C LYS A 71 -10.23 -19.85 8.99
N LYS A 72 -8.98 -19.98 8.50
CA LYS A 72 -7.88 -20.63 9.21
C LYS A 72 -7.53 -19.95 10.54
N LYS A 73 -7.39 -18.62 10.56
CA LYS A 73 -7.06 -17.86 11.79
C LYS A 73 -8.21 -17.84 12.80
N ARG A 74 -9.46 -17.89 12.32
CA ARG A 74 -10.65 -18.05 13.17
C ARG A 74 -10.68 -19.42 13.85
N ASP A 75 -10.44 -20.47 13.07
CA ASP A 75 -10.51 -21.84 13.56
C ASP A 75 -9.36 -22.13 14.55
N GLU A 76 -8.17 -21.55 14.36
CA GLU A 76 -7.05 -21.60 15.33
C GLU A 76 -7.38 -20.89 16.67
N LEU A 77 -8.02 -19.72 16.65
CA LEU A 77 -8.45 -19.02 17.87
C LEU A 77 -9.58 -19.75 18.60
N LEU A 78 -10.49 -20.38 17.85
CA LEU A 78 -11.56 -21.18 18.43
C LEU A 78 -11.03 -22.46 19.07
N ASP A 79 -9.99 -23.11 18.56
CA ASP A 79 -9.40 -24.30 19.21
C ASP A 79 -8.68 -23.95 20.53
N GLU A 80 -8.14 -22.74 20.68
CA GLU A 80 -7.53 -22.28 21.94
C GLU A 80 -8.56 -21.86 23.00
N GLU A 81 -9.71 -21.28 22.62
CA GLU A 81 -10.79 -20.88 23.56
C GLU A 81 -11.92 -21.90 23.72
N SER A 82 -12.07 -22.90 22.83
CA SER A 82 -13.20 -23.84 22.88
C SER A 82 -12.95 -25.07 23.75
N GLY A 83 -12.62 -24.81 25.00
CA GLY A 83 -13.31 -25.54 26.06
C GLY A 83 -14.79 -25.14 26.05
N HIS A 84 -15.63 -25.91 25.35
CA HIS A 84 -17.09 -26.02 25.60
C HIS A 84 -18.07 -24.94 25.09
N PHE A 85 -18.17 -24.64 23.78
CA PHE A 85 -19.37 -23.88 23.32
C PHE A 85 -20.06 -24.27 22.01
N TYR A 86 -19.52 -25.18 21.18
CA TYR A 86 -20.20 -25.62 19.96
C TYR A 86 -20.28 -27.14 19.79
N GLU A 87 -20.76 -27.84 20.82
CA GLU A 87 -21.27 -29.22 20.68
C GLU A 87 -22.75 -29.30 20.28
N SER A 88 -23.38 -28.22 19.81
CA SER A 88 -24.73 -28.36 19.24
C SER A 88 -24.67 -28.72 17.76
N ARG A 89 -24.47 -30.01 17.49
CA ARG A 89 -24.91 -30.66 16.24
C ARG A 89 -26.44 -30.53 16.11
N LYS A 90 -26.94 -29.35 15.73
CA LYS A 90 -28.26 -29.21 15.09
C LYS A 90 -28.04 -28.91 13.63
N GLY A 91 -27.84 -30.00 12.89
CA GLY A 91 -27.88 -29.98 11.44
C GLY A 91 -29.22 -29.42 10.97
N PHE A 92 -29.16 -28.63 9.91
CA PHE A 92 -30.31 -28.38 9.04
C PHE A 92 -30.81 -29.72 8.47
N PRO A 93 -32.07 -30.15 8.71
CA PRO A 93 -32.70 -31.16 7.89
C PRO A 93 -33.62 -30.44 6.90
N GLY A 94 -33.03 -29.87 5.85
CA GLY A 94 -33.74 -29.62 4.60
C GLY A 94 -33.54 -30.82 3.68
N ALA A 95 -34.26 -31.93 3.90
CA ALA A 95 -34.30 -33.06 2.96
C ALA A 95 -35.53 -33.97 3.15
N ARG A 96 -36.52 -33.81 2.27
CA ARG A 96 -37.48 -34.82 1.72
C ARG A 96 -38.35 -35.65 2.71
N ARG A 97 -39.62 -35.29 2.87
CA ARG A 97 -40.84 -35.85 2.23
C ARG A 97 -42.07 -35.24 2.89
#